data_AF-A0A2E0QUT4-F1
#
_entry.id   AF-A0A2E0QUT4-F1
#
_cell.length_a   1.000
_cell.length_b   1.000
_cell.length_c   1.000
_cell.angle_alpha   90.00
_cell.angle_beta   90.00
_cell.angle_gamma   90.00
#
_symmetry.space_group_name_H-M   'P 1'
#
loop_
_entity.id
_entity.type
_entity.pdbx_description
1 polymer ?
#
loop_
_entity_poly.entity_id
_entity_poly.type
_entity_poly.pdbx_seq_one_letter_code
_entity_poly.pdbx_strand_id
1 'polypeptide(L)' 'MRNEGTVEFCIFEGEFDGEWVEIDFTEDWNGAVEIEEIRFRELPLAFPDSAITQTFYDQAIETVLVAVEDY' A
#
# COMPACT_ATOMS: atom_id res chain seq x y z
N MET A 1 -17.57 -3.79 15.55
CA MET A 1 -16.19 -3.87 16.07
C MET A 1 -15.32 -3.78 14.83
N ARG A 2 -14.48 -2.76 14.70
CA ARG A 2 -13.58 -2.58 13.56
C ARG A 2 -12.22 -3.14 13.96
N ASN A 3 -11.59 -3.89 13.06
CA ASN A 3 -10.21 -4.35 13.26
C ASN A 3 -9.29 -3.39 12.52
N GLU A 4 -8.28 -2.87 13.22
CA GLU A 4 -7.23 -2.04 12.64
C GLU A 4 -6.02 -2.92 12.34
N GLY A 5 -5.43 -2.73 11.17
CA GLY A 5 -4.24 -3.45 10.73
C GLY A 5 -3.26 -2.55 10.00
N THR A 6 -1.97 -2.89 10.10
CA THR A 6 -0.89 -2.25 9.34
C THR A 6 -0.15 -3.34 8.58
N VAL A 7 0.05 -3.13 7.27
CA VAL A 7 0.84 -4.02 6.41
C VAL A 7 2.03 -3.23 5.88
N GLU A 8 3.23 -3.80 6.01
CA GLU A 8 4.47 -3.26 5.46
C GLU A 8 4.98 -4.21 4.36
N PHE A 9 5.25 -3.69 3.16
CA PHE A 9 5.84 -4.45 2.06
C PHE A 9 6.76 -3.57 1.21
N CYS A 10 7.59 -4.22 0.41
CA CYS A 10 8.53 -3.56 -0.47
C CYS A 10 8.10 -3.77 -1.93
N ILE A 11 7.90 -2.67 -2.67
CA ILE A 11 7.53 -2.71 -4.08
C ILE A 11 8.81 -2.62 -4.91
N PHE A 12 9.04 -3.60 -5.77
CA PHE A 12 10.17 -3.64 -6.68
C PHE A 12 9.68 -3.40 -8.11
N GLU A 13 10.10 -2.29 -8.74
CA GLU A 13 9.88 -2.07 -10.17
C GLU A 13 11.23 -2.03 -10.92
N GLY A 14 11.50 -3.06 -11.71
CA GLY A 14 12.62 -3.08 -12.66
C GLY A 14 14.01 -2.93 -12.01
N GLU A 15 14.73 -1.87 -12.39
CA GLU A 15 16.10 -1.56 -11.94
C GLU A 15 16.17 -0.67 -10.68
N PHE A 16 15.03 -0.29 -10.11
CA PHE A 16 15.01 0.56 -8.91
C PHE A 16 15.13 -0.28 -7.64
N ASP A 17 15.96 0.18 -6.70
CA ASP A 17 15.95 -0.32 -5.32
C ASP A 17 14.51 -0.18 -4.79
N GLY A 18 13.97 -1.28 -4.28
CA GLY A 18 12.55 -1.36 -3.95
C GLY A 18 12.15 -0.37 -2.85
N GLU A 19 10.99 0.25 -3.00
CA GLU A 19 10.47 1.22 -2.04
C GLU A 19 9.65 0.52 -0.98
N TRP A 20 9.88 0.88 0.28
CA TRP A 20 9.11 0.38 1.42
C TRP A 20 7.83 1.18 1.58
N VAL A 21 6.71 0.48 1.54
CA VAL A 21 5.37 1.02 1.69
C VAL A 21 4.74 0.46 2.95
N GLU A 22 4.19 1.35 3.77
CA GLU A 22 3.39 1.04 4.95
C GLU A 22 1.96 1.49 4.68
N ILE A 23 1.00 0.57 4.84
CA ILE A 23 -0.42 0.87 4.67
C ILE A 23 -1.16 0.58 5.97
N ASP A 24 -1.85 1.60 6.45
CA ASP A 24 -2.83 1.48 7.53
C ASP A 24 -4.22 1.30 6.92
N PHE A 25 -4.92 0.29 7.41
CA PHE A 25 -6.28 -0.02 6.98
C PHE A 25 -7.18 -0.39 8.16
N THR A 26 -8.47 -0.20 7.95
CA THR A 26 -9.52 -0.70 8.84
C THR A 26 -10.37 -1.73 8.11
N GLU A 27 -10.64 -2.83 8.77
CA GLU A 27 -11.57 -3.85 8.31
C GLU A 27 -12.86 -3.75 9.11
N ASP A 28 -13.98 -3.63 8.40
CA ASP A 28 -15.31 -3.71 8.98
C ASP A 28 -15.77 -5.18 9.09
N TRP A 29 -16.72 -5.48 9.97
CA TRP A 29 -17.21 -6.84 10.24
C TRP A 29 -17.85 -7.54 9.02
N ASN A 30 -18.11 -6.79 7.95
CA ASN A 30 -18.52 -7.30 6.65
C ASN A 30 -17.35 -7.74 5.75
N GLY A 31 -16.10 -7.68 6.23
CA GLY A 31 -14.90 -7.91 5.42
C GLY A 31 -14.59 -6.76 4.46
N ALA A 32 -15.20 -5.59 4.65
CA ALA A 32 -14.91 -4.41 3.84
C ALA A 32 -13.65 -3.73 4.39
N VAL A 33 -12.64 -3.58 3.53
CA VAL A 33 -11.37 -2.93 3.86
C VAL A 33 -11.42 -1.48 3.41
N GLU A 34 -11.15 -0.57 4.33
CA GLU A 34 -10.96 0.85 4.07
C GLU A 34 -9.50 1.20 4.32
N ILE A 35 -8.81 1.67 3.27
CA ILE A 35 -7.44 2.15 3.39
C ILE A 35 -7.48 3.54 4.00
N GLU A 36 -6.83 3.70 5.15
CA GLU A 36 -6.81 4.95 5.90
C GLU A 36 -5.63 5.82 5.45
N GLU A 37 -4.43 5.23 5.39
CA GLU A 37 -3.21 5.96 5.03
C GLU A 37 -2.19 5.06 4.33
N ILE A 38 -1.49 5.62 3.34
CA ILE A 38 -0.37 4.97 2.65
C ILE A 38 0.85 5.85 2.85
N ARG A 39 1.90 5.30 3.46
CA ARG A 39 3.18 5.97 3.71
C ARG A 39 4.30 5.28 2.96
N PHE A 40 5.17 6.09 2.36
CA PHE A 40 6.41 5.63 1.75
C PHE A 40 7.57 5.98 2.68
N ARG A 41 8.42 5.01 3.00
CA ARG A 41 9.54 5.18 3.96
C ARG A 41 10.57 6.16 3.41
N GLU A 42 10.91 5.98 2.14
CA GLU A 42 11.45 7.01 1.27
C GLU A 42 10.34 7.22 0.24
N LEU A 43 9.82 8.44 0.13
CA LEU A 43 9.10 8.79 -1.09
C LEU A 43 10.10 8.55 -2.23
N PRO A 44 9.66 8.11 -3.42
CA PRO A 44 10.44 8.33 -4.63
C PRO A 44 10.48 9.85 -4.84
N LEU A 45 11.32 10.54 -4.05
CA LEU A 45 11.50 11.99 -3.98
C LEU A 45 12.00 12.53 -5.32
N ALA A 46 12.52 11.63 -6.15
CA ALA A 46 12.86 11.93 -7.52
C ALA A 46 11.63 12.28 -8.37
N PHE A 47 10.41 11.86 -8.01
CA PHE A 47 9.23 11.96 -8.88
C PHE A 47 7.86 12.10 -8.18
N PRO A 48 7.62 13.12 -7.35
CA PRO A 48 6.36 13.29 -6.61
C PRO A 48 5.08 13.38 -7.48
N ASP A 49 5.21 13.68 -8.77
CA ASP A 49 4.10 13.85 -9.74
C ASP A 49 4.32 13.02 -11.02
N SER A 50 4.94 11.84 -10.90
CA SER A 50 5.12 10.95 -12.05
C SER A 50 4.10 9.82 -12.08
N ALA A 51 3.89 9.31 -13.30
CA ALA A 51 3.15 8.08 -13.52
C ALA A 51 3.68 6.90 -12.69
N ILE A 52 4.99 6.89 -12.38
CA ILE A 52 5.64 5.85 -11.56
C ILE A 52 5.09 5.89 -10.13
N THR A 53 4.95 7.08 -9.54
CA THR A 53 4.40 7.25 -8.19
C THR A 53 2.96 6.76 -8.13
N GLN A 54 2.14 7.08 -9.13
CA GLN A 54 0.78 6.57 -9.23
C GLN A 54 0.77 5.03 -9.35
N THR A 55 1.67 4.44 -10.15
CA THR A 55 1.82 2.98 -10.25
C THR A 55 2.19 2.33 -8.91
N PHE A 56 3.06 2.95 -8.12
CA PHE A 56 3.36 2.47 -6.76
C PHE A 56 2.13 2.50 -5.87
N TYR A 57 1.34 3.58 -5.89
CA TYR A 57 0.08 3.66 -5.14
C TYR A 57 -0.93 2.58 -5.59
N ASP A 58 -1.13 2.40 -6.90
CA ASP A 58 -2.05 1.40 -7.43
C ASP A 58 -1.64 -0.03 -7.04
N GLN A 59 -0.35 -0.39 -7.20
CA GLN A 59 0.16 -1.70 -6.76
C GLN A 59 0.02 -1.89 -5.25
N ALA A 60 0.17 -0.82 -4.48
CA ALA A 60 0.09 -0.90 -3.05
C ALA A 60 -1.35 -1.19 -2.57
N ILE A 61 -2.33 -0.53 -3.21
CA ILE A 61 -3.76 -0.78 -2.99
C ILE A 61 -4.12 -2.21 -3.41
N GLU A 62 -3.71 -2.66 -4.59
CA GLU A 62 -3.97 -4.03 -5.06
C GLU A 62 -3.40 -5.09 -4.10
N THR A 63 -2.18 -4.87 -3.60
CA THR A 63 -1.53 -5.79 -2.65
C THR A 63 -2.33 -5.94 -1.36
N VAL A 64 -2.85 -4.84 -0.80
CA VAL A 64 -3.66 -4.88 0.42
C VAL A 64 -5.00 -5.55 0.16
N LEU A 65 -5.66 -5.24 -0.96
CA LEU A 65 -6.92 -5.90 -1.32
C LEU A 65 -6.75 -7.42 -1.43
N VAL A 66 -5.70 -7.89 -2.09
CA VAL A 66 -5.39 -9.33 -2.20
C VAL A 66 -5.01 -9.93 -0.84
N ALA A 67 -4.21 -9.24 -0.04
CA ALA A 67 -3.78 -9.75 1.26
C ALA A 67 -4.94 -9.92 2.25
N VAL A 68 -6.01 -9.12 2.12
CA VAL A 68 -7.19 -9.23 2.99
C VAL A 68 -8.25 -10.20 2.44
N GLU A 69 -8.37 -10.39 1.12
CA GLU A 69 -9.28 -11.40 0.56
C GLU A 69 -8.89 -12.86 0.89
N ASP A 70 -7.64 -13.11 1.26
CA ASP A 70 -7.12 -14.46 1.58
C ASP A 70 -7.27 -14.85 3.08
N TYR A 71 -7.85 -13.99 3.94
CA TYR A 71 -8.00 -14.22 5.40
C TYR A 71 -9.34 -14.82 5.85
#